data_AF-A0A2W4RHQ8-F1
#
_entry.id   AF-A0A2W4RHQ8-F1
#
_cell.length_a   1.000
_cell.length_b   1.000
_cell.length_c   1.000
_cell.angle_alpha   90.00
_cell.angle_beta   90.00
_cell.angle_gamma   90.00
#
_symmetry.space_group_name_H-M   'P 1'
#
loop_
_entity.id
_entity.type
_entity.pdbx_description
1 polymer ?
#
loop_
_entity_poly.entity_id
_entity_poly.type
_entity_poly.pdbx_seq_one_letter_code
_entity_poly.pdbx_strand_id
1 'polypeptide(L)'
;MPEKPVSSPAVPSLNRRDWLRNATGVVVGSAALGMALPACSSGSSQTSSGSPARTGGVRVSTPNDIVETTSGRVRGFVRNGVYIFRGIPYGDTTAGANRFQPAKKPQPWTGVRSSTSWGPVCPQAPRGGWVNDEEQFLYQWDDGFPGEDMLRINVWTPAVNDNGKRPVLVWIHGGGFQTGSSQELRAYDGENLAARHDAVLVSMNHRLNVFGFLDLSRIGGEAYAQSVNLGMTDLVLALEWVRDNIERFGGDPNNVTIFGQSGGGRKVSTLMAMPSARGLFHRAAVLSGSHLRQNTPDQTERQARAVLSQLGISPSNLRRLHEVPTVDLVNAAIEAQRSLQPSVGWGPVVDGSVLPAHAFDPTAPATAADVPLLVGNTFVEFGGGMGNPTAHELTFDGLRERLLPTLGDRTDRVIEGYRRIFPSMPPFEIAGLVVGTRAYRLAAVTMGDLKSAQPAPVYMYWFGWNTPVLDGRPLSFHCQDLAFWFDNIDRCAQATGGTDEARQLADQMSRAFVAFARTGNPNHGGLVEWPAYNSTSRPTMIFDNSGAAVREDPDAEVRDLLVDEVRS
;
A
#
# COMPACT_ATOMS: atom_id res chain seq x y z
N MET A 1 -56.63 4.75 12.35
CA MET A 1 -56.30 4.24 13.70
C MET A 1 -54.85 3.80 13.68
N PRO A 2 -54.03 4.24 14.66
CA PRO A 2 -52.60 4.02 14.66
C PRO A 2 -52.26 2.67 15.32
N GLU A 3 -51.38 1.89 14.70
CA GLU A 3 -50.75 0.74 15.35
C GLU A 3 -49.41 1.15 15.98
N LYS A 4 -49.24 0.72 17.23
CA LYS A 4 -48.12 0.99 18.13
C LYS A 4 -46.85 0.26 17.67
N PRO A 5 -45.65 0.80 17.98
CA PRO A 5 -44.39 0.09 17.77
C PRO A 5 -44.17 -0.98 18.85
N VAL A 6 -43.71 -2.16 18.43
CA VAL A 6 -43.28 -3.25 19.31
C VAL A 6 -41.84 -3.00 19.76
N SER A 7 -41.62 -3.02 21.07
CA SER A 7 -40.35 -2.84 21.75
C SER A 7 -39.43 -4.06 21.59
N SER A 8 -38.16 -3.83 21.23
CA SER A 8 -37.09 -4.84 21.33
C SER A 8 -36.57 -4.95 22.77
N PRO A 9 -36.23 -6.16 23.27
CA PRO A 9 -35.73 -6.35 24.62
C PRO A 9 -34.28 -5.91 24.79
N ALA A 10 -33.99 -5.33 25.96
CA ALA A 10 -32.68 -4.84 26.38
C ALA A 10 -31.65 -5.96 26.58
N VAL A 11 -30.42 -5.72 26.13
CA VAL A 11 -29.24 -6.54 26.43
C VAL A 11 -28.68 -6.12 27.80
N PRO A 12 -28.39 -7.03 28.73
CA PRO A 12 -27.83 -6.67 30.03
C PRO A 12 -26.36 -6.27 29.92
N SER A 13 -26.01 -5.16 30.57
CA SER A 13 -24.64 -4.66 30.73
C SER A 13 -23.84 -5.52 31.71
N LEU A 14 -22.70 -6.06 31.27
CA LEU A 14 -21.76 -6.78 32.14
C LEU A 14 -20.82 -5.78 32.83
N ASN A 15 -20.86 -5.81 34.15
CA ASN A 15 -20.18 -4.90 35.05
C ASN A 15 -18.74 -5.38 35.35
N ARG A 16 -17.82 -4.43 35.49
CA ARG A 16 -16.35 -4.58 35.39
C ARG A 16 -15.66 -5.13 36.66
N ARG A 17 -16.32 -5.94 37.50
CA ARG A 17 -15.85 -6.20 38.87
C ARG A 17 -15.64 -7.64 39.36
N ASP A 18 -15.80 -8.67 38.53
CA ASP A 18 -15.66 -10.07 39.00
C ASP A 18 -14.45 -10.85 38.48
N TRP A 19 -13.38 -10.16 38.05
CA TRP A 19 -12.16 -10.83 37.59
C TRP A 19 -10.96 -10.53 38.48
N LEU A 20 -10.98 -10.99 39.73
CA LEU A 20 -9.81 -11.11 40.60
C LEU A 20 -10.15 -12.00 41.81
N ARG A 21 -10.05 -13.33 41.65
CA ARG A 21 -9.84 -14.32 42.72
C ARG A 21 -9.69 -15.70 42.09
N ASN A 22 -8.46 -16.15 41.96
CA ASN A 22 -8.00 -17.53 42.21
C ASN A 22 -6.61 -17.75 41.58
N ALA A 23 -5.56 -17.43 42.33
CA ALA A 23 -4.21 -17.89 42.04
C ALA A 23 -3.44 -18.06 43.36
N THR A 24 -3.41 -19.30 43.86
CA THR A 24 -2.43 -19.89 44.78
C THR A 24 -2.50 -21.40 44.46
N GLY A 25 -1.45 -22.17 44.21
CA GLY A 25 0.01 -22.02 44.27
C GLY A 25 0.56 -23.34 44.81
N VAL A 26 1.48 -24.03 44.12
CA VAL A 26 2.40 -25.02 44.74
C VAL A 26 3.70 -25.09 43.92
N VAL A 27 4.82 -24.91 44.62
CA VAL A 27 6.21 -25.15 44.20
C VAL A 27 6.77 -26.30 45.04
N VAL A 28 7.37 -27.30 44.40
CA VAL A 28 8.47 -28.19 44.88
C VAL A 28 9.03 -28.85 43.58
N GLY A 29 10.29 -28.90 43.18
CA GLY A 29 11.60 -28.78 43.83
C GLY A 29 12.31 -30.14 43.85
N SER A 30 13.24 -30.43 42.93
CA SER A 30 14.33 -31.43 43.09
C SER A 30 15.32 -31.44 41.91
N ALA A 31 16.58 -31.73 42.21
CA ALA A 31 17.76 -31.49 41.39
C ALA A 31 18.56 -32.77 41.04
N ALA A 32 19.39 -32.63 39.99
CA ALA A 32 20.77 -33.11 39.84
C ALA A 32 21.12 -34.50 39.21
N LEU A 33 22.29 -34.45 38.53
CA LEU A 33 23.17 -35.48 37.94
C LEU A 33 22.68 -36.15 36.64
N GLY A 34 23.42 -36.26 35.53
CA GLY A 34 24.84 -36.08 35.25
C GLY A 34 25.38 -37.37 34.61
N MET A 35 25.84 -37.35 33.35
CA MET A 35 26.90 -38.23 32.81
C MET A 35 27.20 -37.89 31.34
N ALA A 36 28.48 -37.99 30.99
CA ALA A 36 29.08 -37.63 29.71
C ALA A 36 29.66 -38.85 28.99
N LEU A 37 29.96 -38.65 27.68
CA LEU A 37 30.91 -39.34 26.77
C LEU A 37 30.36 -40.49 25.89
N PRO A 38 30.98 -40.81 24.72
CA PRO A 38 31.87 -40.03 23.83
C PRO A 38 31.45 -40.04 22.33
N ALA A 39 32.25 -39.33 21.54
CA ALA A 39 32.18 -39.09 20.10
C ALA A 39 32.19 -40.34 19.19
N CYS A 40 31.53 -40.21 18.04
CA CYS A 40 31.94 -40.84 16.78
C CYS A 40 31.87 -39.79 15.66
N SER A 41 33.04 -39.39 15.18
CA SER A 41 33.25 -38.58 13.98
C SER A 41 33.10 -39.45 12.73
N SER A 42 32.29 -39.00 11.77
CA SER A 42 32.50 -39.34 10.36
C SER A 42 32.20 -38.09 9.55
N GLY A 43 33.25 -37.55 8.93
CA GLY A 43 33.18 -36.36 8.10
C GLY A 43 32.37 -36.58 6.84
N SER A 44 31.56 -35.58 6.50
CA SER A 44 31.16 -35.30 5.14
C SER A 44 31.23 -33.79 4.95
N SER A 45 32.21 -33.35 4.19
CA SER A 45 32.31 -32.01 3.64
C SER A 45 31.12 -31.75 2.72
N GLN A 46 30.12 -31.05 3.22
CA GLN A 46 29.20 -30.27 2.38
C GLN A 46 29.37 -28.82 2.78
N THR A 47 30.00 -28.06 1.89
CA THR A 47 29.91 -26.60 1.86
C THR A 47 28.49 -26.24 1.44
N SER A 48 27.55 -26.30 2.39
CA SER A 48 26.33 -25.52 2.29
C SER A 48 26.69 -24.09 2.65
N SER A 49 26.79 -23.21 1.66
CA SER A 49 26.78 -21.77 1.88
C SER A 49 25.36 -21.33 2.25
N GLY A 50 24.83 -21.86 3.35
CA GLY A 50 23.78 -21.19 4.10
C GLY A 50 24.45 -20.03 4.79
N SER A 51 24.33 -18.82 4.24
CA SER A 51 24.68 -17.62 5.00
C SER A 51 23.89 -17.68 6.31
N PRO A 52 24.56 -17.75 7.47
CA PRO A 52 23.83 -17.63 8.73
C PRO A 52 23.16 -16.26 8.68
N ALA A 53 21.87 -16.21 9.02
CA ALA A 53 21.19 -14.96 9.29
C ALA A 53 22.07 -14.19 10.28
N ARG A 54 22.80 -13.19 9.78
CA ARG A 54 23.58 -12.30 10.64
C ARG A 54 22.53 -11.59 11.47
N THR A 55 22.33 -12.04 12.71
CA THR A 55 21.70 -11.23 13.75
C THR A 55 22.69 -10.12 14.09
N GLY A 56 22.85 -9.17 13.16
CA GLY A 56 23.67 -8.00 13.34
C GLY A 56 23.08 -7.21 14.51
N GLY A 57 23.88 -7.02 15.56
CA GLY A 57 23.48 -6.22 16.71
C GLY A 57 22.98 -4.84 16.26
N VAL A 58 21.94 -4.35 16.92
CA VAL A 58 21.48 -2.98 16.73
C VAL A 58 22.46 -2.04 17.43
N ARG A 59 22.99 -1.06 16.69
CA ARG A 59 23.78 0.02 17.29
C ARG A 59 23.17 1.37 16.94
N VAL A 60 23.16 2.29 17.89
CA VAL A 60 22.93 3.71 17.57
C VAL A 60 24.07 4.17 16.68
N SER A 61 23.72 5.00 15.69
CA SER A 61 24.68 5.49 14.72
C SER A 61 25.66 6.49 15.37
N THR A 62 26.93 6.40 15.00
CA THR A 62 28.06 7.17 15.55
C THR A 62 28.10 8.60 14.99
N PRO A 63 28.98 9.51 15.45
CA PRO A 63 29.10 10.84 14.85
C PRO A 63 29.37 10.83 13.32
N ASN A 64 30.06 9.82 12.80
CA ASN A 64 30.31 9.66 11.37
C ASN A 64 29.06 9.25 10.56
N ASP A 65 28.03 8.78 11.25
CA ASP A 65 26.78 8.31 10.64
C ASP A 65 25.67 9.40 10.68
N ILE A 66 26.01 10.61 11.13
CA ILE A 66 25.10 11.77 11.11
C ILE A 66 24.94 12.26 9.67
N VAL A 67 23.69 12.52 9.27
CA VAL A 67 23.35 13.01 7.93
C VAL A 67 22.85 14.43 8.03
N GLU A 68 23.41 15.32 7.20
CA GLU A 68 22.95 16.70 7.06
C GLU A 68 21.83 16.77 6.03
N THR A 69 20.69 17.36 6.43
CA THR A 69 19.55 17.66 5.55
C THR A 69 19.41 19.18 5.42
N THR A 70 18.60 19.65 4.46
CA THR A 70 18.31 21.08 4.26
C THR A 70 17.68 21.77 5.47
N SER A 71 17.12 21.02 6.42
CA SER A 71 16.48 21.55 7.64
C SER A 71 17.26 21.26 8.92
N GLY A 72 18.36 20.49 8.84
CA GLY A 72 19.21 20.19 9.99
C GLY A 72 19.76 18.77 9.99
N ARG A 73 20.58 18.45 10.99
CA ARG A 73 21.25 17.14 11.08
C ARG A 73 20.36 16.10 11.74
N VAL A 74 20.40 14.87 11.24
CA VAL A 74 19.65 13.71 11.76
C VAL A 74 20.57 12.54 12.10
N ARG A 75 20.13 11.72 13.06
CA ARG A 75 20.81 10.51 13.50
C ARG A 75 19.84 9.33 13.54
N GLY A 76 20.16 8.27 12.81
CA GLY A 76 19.42 7.01 12.80
C GLY A 76 20.08 5.93 13.68
N PHE A 77 19.84 4.66 13.32
CA PHE A 77 20.51 3.49 13.89
C PHE A 77 20.95 2.54 12.78
N VAL A 78 21.83 1.59 13.10
CA VAL A 78 22.29 0.56 12.17
C VAL A 78 21.81 -0.81 12.65
N ARG A 79 21.18 -1.57 11.75
CA ARG A 79 20.76 -2.96 11.96
C ARG A 79 21.16 -3.77 10.74
N ASN A 80 21.81 -4.91 10.95
CA ASN A 80 22.28 -5.80 9.87
C ASN A 80 23.10 -5.09 8.77
N GLY A 81 23.87 -4.06 9.14
CA GLY A 81 24.67 -3.26 8.19
C GLY A 81 23.89 -2.20 7.40
N VAL A 82 22.58 -2.07 7.63
CA VAL A 82 21.73 -1.05 7.01
C VAL A 82 21.55 0.13 7.95
N TYR A 83 21.70 1.34 7.42
CA TYR A 83 21.41 2.59 8.09
C TYR A 83 19.91 2.89 7.98
N ILE A 84 19.27 3.12 9.13
CA ILE A 84 17.83 3.30 9.23
C ILE A 84 17.52 4.61 9.95
N PHE A 85 16.78 5.47 9.28
CA PHE A 85 16.27 6.74 9.81
C PHE A 85 14.75 6.71 9.75
N ARG A 86 14.09 6.96 10.88
CA ARG A 86 12.63 6.98 10.99
C ARG A 86 12.16 8.31 11.55
N GLY A 87 11.01 8.78 11.07
CA GLY A 87 10.34 9.96 11.60
C GLY A 87 11.06 11.29 11.34
N ILE A 88 11.79 11.43 10.23
CA ILE A 88 12.36 12.72 9.82
C ILE A 88 11.20 13.65 9.39
N PRO A 89 11.07 14.88 9.90
CA PRO A 89 10.12 15.85 9.33
C PRO A 89 10.51 16.21 7.91
N TYR A 90 9.59 16.02 6.95
CA TYR A 90 9.70 16.60 5.61
C TYR A 90 8.78 17.82 5.42
N GLY A 91 7.85 18.04 6.35
CA GLY A 91 6.98 19.21 6.42
C GLY A 91 6.77 19.67 7.86
N ASP A 92 6.23 20.89 8.01
CA ASP A 92 5.78 21.43 9.30
C ASP A 92 4.48 20.76 9.76
N THR A 93 4.08 20.98 11.02
CA THR A 93 2.83 20.44 11.58
C THR A 93 1.62 20.87 10.75
N THR A 94 0.68 19.95 10.51
CA THR A 94 -0.58 20.27 9.81
C THR A 94 -1.70 20.67 10.78
N ALA A 95 -1.39 20.79 12.08
CA ALA A 95 -2.35 21.11 13.13
C ALA A 95 -2.71 22.60 13.18
N GLY A 96 -3.79 22.91 13.91
CA GLY A 96 -4.19 24.28 14.24
C GLY A 96 -4.39 25.15 13.00
N ALA A 97 -3.68 26.28 12.92
CA ALA A 97 -3.79 27.20 11.79
C ALA A 97 -3.35 26.60 10.44
N ASN A 98 -2.57 25.51 10.43
CA ASN A 98 -2.15 24.83 9.21
C ASN A 98 -3.16 23.76 8.73
N ARG A 99 -4.23 23.50 9.49
CA ARG A 99 -5.27 22.56 9.05
C ARG A 99 -5.97 23.09 7.80
N PHE A 100 -6.21 22.21 6.82
CA PHE A 100 -6.79 22.57 5.52
C PHE A 100 -6.00 23.61 4.71
N GLN A 101 -4.70 23.78 5.02
CA GLN A 101 -3.77 24.63 4.29
C GLN A 101 -2.67 23.80 3.61
N PRO A 102 -2.03 24.28 2.53
CA PRO A 102 -0.86 23.63 1.96
C PRO A 102 0.23 23.37 3.00
N ALA A 103 0.90 22.22 2.89
CA ALA A 103 2.02 21.91 3.76
C ALA A 103 3.17 22.90 3.56
N LYS A 104 3.87 23.22 4.66
CA LYS A 104 5.05 24.07 4.66
C LYS A 104 6.29 23.22 4.87
N LYS A 105 7.45 23.71 4.42
CA LYS A 105 8.75 23.11 4.77
C LYS A 105 8.93 23.11 6.30
N PRO A 106 9.63 22.12 6.86
CA PRO A 106 9.81 22.04 8.31
C PRO A 106 10.70 23.18 8.80
N GLN A 107 10.44 23.63 10.03
CA GLN A 107 11.28 24.64 10.68
C GLN A 107 12.71 24.09 10.82
N PRO A 108 13.76 24.83 10.39
CA PRO A 108 15.13 24.40 10.58
C PRO A 108 15.47 24.21 12.07
N TRP A 109 16.31 23.23 12.39
CA TRP A 109 16.78 22.99 13.75
C TRP A 109 18.31 23.01 13.84
N THR A 110 18.81 23.41 15.02
CA THR A 110 20.22 23.26 15.38
C THR A 110 20.45 21.94 16.11
N GLY A 111 21.72 21.54 16.29
CA GLY A 111 22.05 20.27 16.94
C GLY A 111 21.87 19.06 16.02
N VAL A 112 21.53 17.91 16.60
CA VAL A 112 21.30 16.63 15.89
C VAL A 112 19.98 16.05 16.38
N ARG A 113 19.02 15.88 15.47
CA ARG A 113 17.71 15.29 15.78
C ARG A 113 17.82 13.76 15.78
N SER A 114 17.22 13.11 16.77
CA SER A 114 17.05 11.66 16.76
C SER A 114 15.98 11.25 15.75
N SER A 115 16.30 10.26 14.91
CA SER A 115 15.44 9.67 13.89
C SER A 115 15.46 8.15 14.03
N THR A 116 15.26 7.64 15.25
CA THR A 116 15.28 6.20 15.58
C THR A 116 13.89 5.60 15.74
N SER A 117 12.85 6.44 15.77
CA SER A 117 11.47 6.04 16.04
C SER A 117 10.56 6.53 14.92
N TRP A 118 9.48 5.80 14.68
CA TRP A 118 8.44 6.26 13.76
C TRP A 118 7.82 7.59 14.23
N GLY A 119 7.37 8.39 13.27
CA GLY A 119 6.62 9.61 13.55
C GLY A 119 5.11 9.38 13.62
N PRO A 120 4.31 10.41 13.95
CA PRO A 120 2.86 10.29 14.02
C PRO A 120 2.25 9.87 12.67
N VAL A 121 1.18 9.08 12.73
CA VAL A 121 0.35 8.74 11.55
C VAL A 121 -0.81 9.73 11.41
N CYS A 122 -1.37 9.86 10.20
CA CYS A 122 -2.56 10.68 10.00
C CYS A 122 -3.71 10.19 10.90
N PRO A 123 -4.40 11.09 11.63
CA PRO A 123 -5.58 10.69 12.38
C PRO A 123 -6.61 10.04 11.45
N GLN A 124 -7.13 8.89 11.90
CA GLN A 124 -8.02 8.03 11.15
C GLN A 124 -8.80 7.17 12.13
N ALA A 125 -9.93 6.60 11.68
CA ALA A 125 -10.74 5.75 12.53
C ALA A 125 -10.03 4.42 12.83
N PRO A 126 -10.37 3.78 13.97
CA PRO A 126 -9.94 2.42 14.25
C PRO A 126 -10.28 1.50 13.08
N ARG A 127 -9.35 0.61 12.74
CA ARG A 127 -9.50 -0.30 11.61
C ARG A 127 -10.56 -1.36 11.90
N GLY A 128 -11.41 -1.65 10.91
CA GLY A 128 -12.44 -2.69 11.02
C GLY A 128 -11.86 -4.10 11.13
N GLY A 129 -10.77 -4.40 10.41
CA GLY A 129 -10.16 -5.74 10.35
C GLY A 129 -9.64 -6.30 11.68
N TRP A 130 -9.51 -5.49 12.74
CA TRP A 130 -9.19 -5.98 14.10
C TRP A 130 -10.25 -6.91 14.68
N VAL A 131 -11.47 -6.93 14.13
CA VAL A 131 -12.54 -7.84 14.58
C VAL A 131 -12.50 -9.19 13.87
N ASN A 132 -11.59 -9.39 12.91
CA ASN A 132 -11.39 -10.64 12.19
C ASN A 132 -9.99 -11.20 12.50
N ASP A 133 -9.93 -12.30 13.25
CA ASP A 133 -8.67 -12.91 13.70
C ASP A 133 -7.77 -13.35 12.52
N GLU A 134 -8.34 -13.84 11.42
CA GLU A 134 -7.59 -14.29 10.25
C GLU A 134 -6.93 -13.12 9.51
N GLU A 135 -7.68 -12.04 9.28
CA GLU A 135 -7.13 -10.83 8.68
C GLU A 135 -6.05 -10.22 9.56
N GLN A 136 -6.31 -10.07 10.86
CA GLN A 136 -5.32 -9.55 11.80
C GLN A 136 -4.06 -10.42 11.82
N PHE A 137 -4.22 -11.74 11.78
CA PHE A 137 -3.11 -12.68 11.75
C PHE A 137 -2.26 -12.53 10.49
N LEU A 138 -2.87 -12.39 9.30
CA LEU A 138 -2.15 -12.27 8.04
C LEU A 138 -1.44 -10.92 7.89
N TYR A 139 -2.15 -9.82 8.14
CA TYR A 139 -1.63 -8.47 7.89
C TYR A 139 -0.71 -7.95 8.99
N GLN A 140 -0.98 -8.31 10.25
CA GLN A 140 -0.26 -7.82 11.44
C GLN A 140 -0.05 -6.30 11.42
N TRP A 141 -1.15 -5.58 11.26
CA TRP A 141 -1.13 -4.12 11.14
C TRP A 141 -0.45 -3.43 12.33
N ASP A 142 0.34 -2.41 12.03
CA ASP A 142 0.84 -1.41 12.97
C ASP A 142 0.10 -0.09 12.71
N ASP A 143 -0.89 0.21 13.55
CA ASP A 143 -1.68 1.44 13.42
C ASP A 143 -0.89 2.70 13.82
N GLY A 144 0.27 2.56 14.46
CA GLY A 144 1.07 3.67 14.96
C GLY A 144 0.32 4.53 15.99
N PHE A 145 0.81 5.75 16.19
CA PHE A 145 0.14 6.74 17.04
C PHE A 145 -0.38 7.90 16.19
N PRO A 146 -1.67 8.26 16.28
CA PRO A 146 -2.24 9.32 15.46
C PRO A 146 -1.80 10.70 15.96
N GLY A 147 -1.54 11.63 15.04
CA GLY A 147 -1.27 13.02 15.36
C GLY A 147 -1.15 13.89 14.12
N GLU A 148 -1.40 15.20 14.26
CA GLU A 148 -1.36 16.14 13.12
C GLU A 148 0.05 16.62 12.72
N ASP A 149 1.06 16.25 13.50
CA ASP A 149 2.48 16.44 13.14
C ASP A 149 3.01 15.24 12.32
N MET A 150 2.26 14.88 11.28
CA MET A 150 2.34 13.61 10.56
C MET A 150 3.24 13.61 9.33
N LEU A 151 3.75 14.77 8.88
CA LEU A 151 4.55 14.87 7.65
C LEU A 151 5.98 14.35 7.90
N ARG A 152 6.07 13.01 7.94
CA ARG A 152 7.23 12.24 8.39
C ARG A 152 7.70 11.29 7.30
N ILE A 153 9.01 11.22 7.13
CA ILE A 153 9.69 10.39 6.14
C ILE A 153 10.72 9.49 6.81
N ASN A 154 10.93 8.31 6.24
CA ASN A 154 11.83 7.28 6.71
C ASN A 154 12.77 6.86 5.57
N VAL A 155 13.99 6.47 5.91
CA VAL A 155 15.04 6.10 4.95
C VAL A 155 15.76 4.84 5.42
N TRP A 156 15.92 3.86 4.52
CA TRP A 156 16.81 2.71 4.66
C TRP A 156 17.87 2.80 3.58
N THR A 157 19.14 2.74 3.97
CA THR A 157 20.26 2.86 3.02
C THR A 157 21.45 1.98 3.41
N PRO A 158 22.20 1.41 2.45
CA PRO A 158 23.41 0.65 2.73
C PRO A 158 24.52 1.50 3.36
N ALA A 159 24.58 2.79 3.03
CA ALA A 159 25.62 3.70 3.47
C ALA A 159 25.17 5.16 3.39
N VAL A 160 25.85 6.04 4.13
CA VAL A 160 25.57 7.49 4.15
C VAL A 160 26.83 8.26 3.81
N ASN A 161 26.68 9.45 3.21
CA ASN A 161 27.78 10.34 2.82
C ASN A 161 28.87 9.66 1.94
N ASP A 162 28.50 8.64 1.18
CA ASP A 162 29.42 7.82 0.39
C ASP A 162 29.39 8.12 -1.12
N ASN A 163 28.50 9.04 -1.54
CA ASN A 163 28.25 9.37 -2.95
C ASN A 163 27.89 8.14 -3.80
N GLY A 164 27.18 7.15 -3.23
CA GLY A 164 26.90 5.88 -3.92
C GLY A 164 25.92 5.95 -5.08
N LYS A 165 25.14 7.04 -5.21
CA LYS A 165 24.18 7.29 -6.32
C LYS A 165 23.28 6.07 -6.64
N ARG A 166 22.73 5.46 -5.59
CA ARG A 166 21.88 4.27 -5.68
C ARG A 166 20.49 4.62 -6.22
N PRO A 167 19.78 3.68 -6.88
CA PRO A 167 18.37 3.86 -7.19
C PRO A 167 17.57 4.15 -5.91
N VAL A 168 16.66 5.12 -5.98
CA VAL A 168 15.81 5.51 -4.86
C VAL A 168 14.41 4.97 -5.09
N LEU A 169 13.95 4.12 -4.19
CA LEU A 169 12.61 3.53 -4.18
C LEU A 169 11.75 4.31 -3.19
N VAL A 170 10.69 4.97 -3.67
CA VAL A 170 9.80 5.79 -2.85
C VAL A 170 8.45 5.11 -2.68
N TRP A 171 8.23 4.53 -1.50
CA TRP A 171 7.01 3.82 -1.12
C TRP A 171 5.89 4.77 -0.68
N ILE A 172 4.74 4.65 -1.34
CA ILE A 172 3.51 5.37 -1.02
C ILE A 172 2.46 4.34 -0.56
N HIS A 173 2.07 4.42 0.71
CA HIS A 173 1.20 3.41 1.33
C HIS A 173 -0.26 3.43 0.81
N GLY A 174 -0.90 2.27 0.96
CA GLY A 174 -2.30 1.99 0.65
C GLY A 174 -3.32 2.58 1.64
N GLY A 175 -4.44 1.88 1.82
CA GLY A 175 -5.58 2.34 2.64
C GLY A 175 -6.53 3.31 1.91
N GLY A 176 -6.62 3.17 0.59
CA GLY A 176 -7.26 4.16 -0.27
C GLY A 176 -6.60 5.54 -0.07
N PHE A 177 -7.44 6.56 0.06
CA PHE A 177 -7.02 7.88 0.52
C PHE A 177 -7.53 8.15 1.94
N GLN A 178 -7.92 7.11 2.69
CA GLN A 178 -8.67 7.25 3.95
C GLN A 178 -7.88 6.79 5.17
N THR A 179 -7.13 5.71 5.04
CA THR A 179 -6.38 5.07 6.13
C THR A 179 -4.97 4.67 5.71
N GLY A 180 -4.20 4.15 6.65
CA GLY A 180 -2.85 3.62 6.45
C GLY A 180 -1.74 4.54 6.94
N SER A 181 -0.52 4.03 6.84
CA SER A 181 0.72 4.73 7.19
C SER A 181 1.94 4.05 6.55
N SER A 182 3.08 4.72 6.60
CA SER A 182 4.36 4.19 6.11
C SER A 182 4.93 3.01 6.89
N GLN A 183 4.37 2.68 8.06
CA GLN A 183 4.77 1.54 8.91
C GLN A 183 3.71 0.43 8.96
N GLU A 184 2.56 0.63 8.33
CA GLU A 184 1.33 -0.16 8.58
C GLU A 184 1.50 -1.66 8.39
N LEU A 185 2.22 -2.11 7.36
CA LEU A 185 2.50 -3.52 7.14
C LEU A 185 3.98 -3.82 7.34
N ARG A 186 4.26 -4.99 7.93
CA ARG A 186 5.64 -5.51 8.08
C ARG A 186 6.38 -5.62 6.75
N ALA A 187 5.64 -5.82 5.66
CA ALA A 187 6.18 -5.88 4.30
C ALA A 187 6.87 -4.59 3.87
N TYR A 188 6.56 -3.42 4.46
CA TYR A 188 7.08 -2.13 4.02
C TYR A 188 8.52 -1.84 4.49
N ASP A 189 9.12 -2.70 5.34
CA ASP A 189 10.47 -2.45 5.87
C ASP A 189 11.53 -2.61 4.76
N GLY A 190 12.28 -1.53 4.47
CA GLY A 190 13.24 -1.49 3.37
C GLY A 190 14.59 -2.13 3.61
N GLU A 191 14.79 -2.77 4.75
CA GLU A 191 16.11 -3.30 5.10
C GLU A 191 16.61 -4.35 4.11
N ASN A 192 15.74 -5.24 3.63
CA ASN A 192 16.16 -6.28 2.68
C ASN A 192 16.48 -5.71 1.30
N LEU A 193 15.72 -4.72 0.83
CA LEU A 193 16.04 -3.98 -0.40
C LEU A 193 17.39 -3.26 -0.31
N ALA A 194 17.66 -2.60 0.82
CA ALA A 194 18.95 -1.94 1.03
C ALA A 194 20.10 -2.97 1.13
N ALA A 195 19.97 -3.97 2.00
CA ALA A 195 21.05 -4.91 2.29
C ALA A 195 21.40 -5.81 1.10
N ARG A 196 20.40 -6.26 0.33
CA ARG A 196 20.58 -7.30 -0.70
C ARG A 196 20.64 -6.75 -2.11
N HIS A 197 20.04 -5.59 -2.36
CA HIS A 197 19.89 -5.05 -3.72
C HIS A 197 20.54 -3.67 -3.94
N ASP A 198 21.26 -3.16 -2.92
CA ASP A 198 22.01 -1.90 -2.98
C ASP A 198 21.13 -0.72 -3.45
N ALA A 199 19.95 -0.60 -2.85
CA ALA A 199 18.97 0.45 -3.12
C ALA A 199 18.71 1.31 -1.88
N VAL A 200 18.26 2.55 -2.08
CA VAL A 200 17.75 3.39 -0.99
C VAL A 200 16.23 3.29 -0.98
N LEU A 201 15.63 2.82 0.11
CA LEU A 201 14.18 2.90 0.29
C LEU A 201 13.83 4.16 1.08
N VAL A 202 12.80 4.86 0.62
CA VAL A 202 12.15 5.97 1.29
C VAL A 202 10.66 5.65 1.47
N SER A 203 10.09 5.94 2.63
CA SER A 203 8.63 5.86 2.86
C SER A 203 8.14 7.06 3.65
N MET A 204 6.88 7.48 3.45
CA MET A 204 6.32 8.66 4.12
C MET A 204 4.86 8.52 4.55
N ASN A 205 4.50 9.26 5.60
CA ASN A 205 3.13 9.57 5.98
C ASN A 205 2.70 10.90 5.30
N HIS A 206 1.44 11.01 4.90
CA HIS A 206 0.83 12.23 4.35
C HIS A 206 -0.60 12.37 4.89
N ARG A 207 -1.25 13.51 4.67
CA ARG A 207 -2.66 13.67 5.08
C ARG A 207 -3.59 12.77 4.27
N LEU A 208 -4.56 12.20 4.96
CA LEU A 208 -5.59 11.30 4.44
C LEU A 208 -6.97 11.83 4.81
N ASN A 209 -8.01 11.16 4.33
CA ASN A 209 -9.41 11.36 4.66
C ASN A 209 -9.80 12.86 4.67
N VAL A 210 -10.56 13.29 5.67
CA VAL A 210 -10.97 14.69 5.86
C VAL A 210 -9.78 15.64 6.03
N PHE A 211 -8.63 15.20 6.56
CA PHE A 211 -7.46 16.07 6.70
C PHE A 211 -6.78 16.41 5.37
N GLY A 212 -6.81 15.48 4.41
CA GLY A 212 -6.12 15.58 3.12
C GLY A 212 -7.02 15.93 1.93
N PHE A 213 -8.33 15.70 2.05
CA PHE A 213 -9.25 15.71 0.91
C PHE A 213 -10.61 16.35 1.21
N LEU A 214 -10.72 17.15 2.30
CA LEU A 214 -11.89 18.00 2.51
C LEU A 214 -11.81 19.24 1.61
N ASP A 215 -12.50 19.18 0.48
CA ASP A 215 -12.56 20.27 -0.49
C ASP A 215 -13.45 21.42 0.01
N LEU A 216 -12.80 22.47 0.50
CA LEU A 216 -13.42 23.71 0.92
C LEU A 216 -13.26 24.83 -0.12
N SER A 217 -12.66 24.56 -1.28
CA SER A 217 -12.27 25.58 -2.27
C SER A 217 -13.47 26.37 -2.79
N ARG A 218 -14.61 25.70 -2.99
CA ARG A 218 -15.87 26.29 -3.47
C ARG A 218 -16.76 26.85 -2.36
N ILE A 219 -16.38 26.68 -1.09
CA ILE A 219 -17.19 27.07 0.08
C ILE A 219 -16.52 28.22 0.85
N GLY A 220 -15.20 28.16 1.01
CA GLY A 220 -14.44 29.02 1.91
C GLY A 220 -13.73 30.21 1.26
N GLY A 221 -13.87 30.39 -0.06
CA GLY A 221 -13.18 31.46 -0.79
C GLY A 221 -11.65 31.32 -0.75
N GLU A 222 -10.94 32.44 -0.95
CA GLU A 222 -9.49 32.48 -1.12
C GLU A 222 -8.71 31.75 -0.01
N ALA A 223 -9.16 31.89 1.25
CA ALA A 223 -8.49 31.28 2.40
C ALA A 223 -8.46 29.74 2.37
N TYR A 224 -9.31 29.10 1.56
CA TYR A 224 -9.40 27.64 1.43
C TYR A 224 -9.27 27.17 -0.03
N ALA A 225 -8.87 28.03 -0.96
CA ALA A 225 -8.80 27.73 -2.38
C ALA A 225 -7.91 26.50 -2.69
N GLN A 226 -6.91 26.24 -1.84
CA GLN A 226 -5.94 25.15 -2.00
C GLN A 226 -6.22 23.90 -1.15
N SER A 227 -7.41 23.79 -0.56
CA SER A 227 -7.77 22.69 0.36
C SER A 227 -8.06 21.34 -0.33
N VAL A 228 -8.23 21.34 -1.66
CA VAL A 228 -8.79 20.24 -2.43
C VAL A 228 -7.95 18.95 -2.39
N ASN A 229 -6.66 19.09 -2.65
CA ASN A 229 -5.74 18.00 -2.97
C ASN A 229 -4.56 17.94 -1.99
N LEU A 230 -4.77 18.32 -0.73
CA LEU A 230 -3.69 18.48 0.26
C LEU A 230 -2.90 17.19 0.50
N GLY A 231 -3.57 16.04 0.56
CA GLY A 231 -2.87 14.75 0.70
C GLY A 231 -1.94 14.45 -0.48
N MET A 232 -2.25 14.96 -1.68
CA MET A 232 -1.39 14.80 -2.86
C MET A 232 -0.26 15.83 -2.89
N THR A 233 -0.50 17.07 -2.51
CA THR A 233 0.56 18.09 -2.45
C THR A 233 1.55 17.83 -1.31
N ASP A 234 1.13 17.13 -0.25
CA ASP A 234 2.03 16.57 0.75
C ASP A 234 3.03 15.56 0.14
N LEU A 235 2.58 14.73 -0.81
CA LEU A 235 3.46 13.78 -1.50
C LEU A 235 4.45 14.50 -2.43
N VAL A 236 4.01 15.57 -3.09
CA VAL A 236 4.93 16.42 -3.88
C VAL A 236 6.01 17.01 -2.98
N LEU A 237 5.65 17.57 -1.82
CA LEU A 237 6.63 18.09 -0.85
C LEU A 237 7.60 17.00 -0.36
N ALA A 238 7.11 15.77 -0.15
CA ALA A 238 7.97 14.65 0.21
C ALA A 238 8.97 14.29 -0.91
N LEU A 239 8.54 14.32 -2.17
CA LEU A 239 9.43 14.08 -3.32
C LEU A 239 10.43 15.22 -3.53
N GLU A 240 10.05 16.47 -3.25
CA GLU A 240 11.00 17.59 -3.20
C GLU A 240 12.03 17.40 -2.08
N TRP A 241 11.62 16.89 -0.92
CA TRP A 241 12.57 16.53 0.14
C TRP A 241 13.54 15.45 -0.33
N VAL A 242 13.07 14.42 -1.05
CA VAL A 242 13.94 13.39 -1.63
C VAL A 242 14.95 14.01 -2.59
N ARG A 243 14.49 14.83 -3.56
CA ARG A 243 15.36 15.55 -4.50
C ARG A 243 16.45 16.33 -3.77
N ASP A 244 16.08 17.06 -2.72
CA ASP A 244 16.98 18.01 -2.04
C ASP A 244 17.94 17.32 -1.04
N ASN A 245 17.66 16.09 -0.59
CA ASN A 245 18.39 15.47 0.54
C ASN A 245 18.95 14.07 0.28
N ILE A 246 18.38 13.28 -0.64
CA ILE A 246 18.64 11.83 -0.69
C ILE A 246 20.09 11.47 -1.05
N GLU A 247 20.81 12.38 -1.71
CA GLU A 247 22.23 12.22 -2.01
C GLU A 247 23.09 12.00 -0.76
N ARG A 248 22.77 12.67 0.35
CA ARG A 248 23.49 12.49 1.62
C ARG A 248 23.19 11.15 2.28
N PHE A 249 22.10 10.50 1.89
CA PHE A 249 21.76 9.12 2.24
C PHE A 249 22.27 8.11 1.20
N GLY A 250 23.12 8.52 0.25
CA GLY A 250 23.72 7.65 -0.76
C GLY A 250 22.82 7.31 -1.96
N GLY A 251 21.65 7.95 -2.08
CA GLY A 251 20.72 7.80 -3.21
C GLY A 251 21.00 8.76 -4.35
N ASP A 252 20.49 8.46 -5.54
CA ASP A 252 20.52 9.37 -6.69
C ASP A 252 19.18 10.09 -6.86
N PRO A 253 19.11 11.43 -6.65
CA PRO A 253 17.87 12.18 -6.86
C PRO A 253 17.40 12.18 -8.33
N ASN A 254 18.27 11.81 -9.28
CA ASN A 254 17.92 11.67 -10.70
C ASN A 254 17.53 10.22 -11.09
N ASN A 255 17.39 9.33 -10.11
CA ASN A 255 17.04 7.93 -10.33
C ASN A 255 16.00 7.44 -9.30
N VAL A 256 14.87 8.15 -9.26
CA VAL A 256 13.78 7.93 -8.31
C VAL A 256 12.65 7.14 -8.94
N THR A 257 12.25 6.04 -8.30
CA THR A 257 11.08 5.23 -8.66
C THR A 257 10.02 5.37 -7.57
N ILE A 258 8.86 5.95 -7.92
CA ILE A 258 7.70 5.96 -7.01
C ILE A 258 6.91 4.67 -7.17
N PHE A 259 6.45 4.09 -6.07
CA PHE A 259 5.65 2.89 -6.11
C PHE A 259 4.68 2.82 -4.94
N GLY A 260 3.55 2.18 -5.17
CA GLY A 260 2.51 2.07 -4.16
C GLY A 260 1.50 1.00 -4.49
N GLN A 261 0.84 0.50 -3.45
CA GLN A 261 -0.17 -0.54 -3.57
C GLN A 261 -1.56 -0.05 -3.19
N SER A 262 -2.60 -0.52 -3.88
CA SER A 262 -3.98 -0.12 -3.61
C SER A 262 -4.15 1.40 -3.73
N GLY A 263 -4.64 2.07 -2.68
CA GLY A 263 -4.62 3.53 -2.57
C GLY A 263 -3.26 4.18 -2.86
N GLY A 264 -2.17 3.51 -2.53
CA GLY A 264 -0.80 3.91 -2.87
C GLY A 264 -0.57 3.93 -4.38
N GLY A 265 -1.00 2.88 -5.09
CA GLY A 265 -0.95 2.85 -6.55
C GLY A 265 -1.86 3.92 -7.18
N ARG A 266 -2.99 4.23 -6.53
CA ARG A 266 -3.87 5.34 -6.96
C ARG A 266 -3.21 6.71 -6.78
N LYS A 267 -2.43 6.88 -5.71
CA LYS A 267 -1.60 8.07 -5.48
C LYS A 267 -0.48 8.17 -6.53
N VAL A 268 0.20 7.08 -6.86
CA VAL A 268 1.20 7.04 -7.95
C VAL A 268 0.57 7.44 -9.29
N SER A 269 -0.58 6.86 -9.64
CA SER A 269 -1.33 7.19 -10.87
C SER A 269 -1.64 8.69 -10.93
N THR A 270 -2.09 9.26 -9.81
CA THR A 270 -2.39 10.69 -9.70
C THR A 270 -1.14 11.56 -9.81
N LEU A 271 -0.02 11.20 -9.16
CA LEU A 271 1.25 11.92 -9.28
C LEU A 271 1.77 11.96 -10.72
N MET A 272 1.57 10.90 -11.51
CA MET A 272 1.90 10.89 -12.94
C MET A 272 1.14 11.95 -13.74
N ALA A 273 -0.03 12.37 -13.28
CA ALA A 273 -0.88 13.39 -13.90
C ALA A 273 -0.74 14.79 -13.30
N MET A 274 0.08 14.96 -12.26
CA MET A 274 0.30 16.24 -11.59
C MET A 274 1.49 17.00 -12.20
N PRO A 275 1.29 18.20 -12.77
CA PRO A 275 2.40 19.00 -13.32
C PRO A 275 3.49 19.31 -12.30
N SER A 276 3.12 19.54 -11.04
CA SER A 276 4.07 19.83 -9.94
C SER A 276 4.96 18.65 -9.54
N ALA A 277 4.60 17.43 -9.92
CA ALA A 277 5.39 16.24 -9.64
C ALA A 277 6.37 15.87 -10.77
N ARG A 278 6.25 16.53 -11.94
CA ARG A 278 7.09 16.25 -13.11
C ARG A 278 8.57 16.47 -12.81
N GLY A 279 9.39 15.47 -13.11
CA GLY A 279 10.83 15.50 -12.86
C GLY A 279 11.24 15.20 -11.42
N LEU A 280 10.31 14.96 -10.50
CA LEU A 280 10.62 14.50 -9.14
C LEU A 280 10.75 12.97 -9.04
N PHE A 281 10.29 12.26 -10.08
CA PHE A 281 10.45 10.82 -10.24
C PHE A 281 10.68 10.49 -11.70
N HIS A 282 11.26 9.31 -11.92
CA HIS A 282 11.82 8.89 -13.20
C HIS A 282 11.19 7.57 -13.66
N ARG A 283 10.57 6.82 -12.74
CA ARG A 283 9.83 5.57 -12.97
C ARG A 283 8.67 5.46 -12.00
N ALA A 284 7.65 4.70 -12.38
CA ALA A 284 6.47 4.46 -11.58
C ALA A 284 6.12 2.97 -11.50
N ALA A 285 5.65 2.50 -10.35
CA ALA A 285 5.05 1.20 -10.19
C ALA A 285 3.69 1.26 -9.48
N VAL A 286 2.65 0.74 -10.15
CA VAL A 286 1.26 0.74 -9.69
C VAL A 286 0.84 -0.69 -9.38
N LEU A 287 0.78 -1.04 -8.09
CA LEU A 287 0.50 -2.39 -7.61
C LEU A 287 -0.96 -2.46 -7.13
N SER A 288 -1.82 -3.27 -7.76
CA SER A 288 -3.26 -3.36 -7.44
C SER A 288 -3.94 -1.99 -7.22
N GLY A 289 -3.62 -0.99 -8.05
CA GLY A 289 -3.92 0.41 -7.70
C GLY A 289 -4.19 1.33 -8.88
N SER A 290 -4.50 0.79 -10.06
CA SER A 290 -4.72 1.58 -11.27
C SER A 290 -5.90 2.55 -11.11
N HIS A 291 -5.62 3.85 -11.13
CA HIS A 291 -6.63 4.89 -10.92
C HIS A 291 -6.85 5.68 -12.20
N LEU A 292 -7.94 5.36 -12.90
CA LEU A 292 -8.25 5.97 -14.20
C LEU A 292 -8.89 7.35 -14.03
N ARG A 293 -9.94 7.42 -13.21
CA ARG A 293 -10.72 8.63 -12.93
C ARG A 293 -10.64 9.01 -11.46
N GLN A 294 -10.72 10.31 -11.21
CA GLN A 294 -10.69 10.99 -9.91
C GLN A 294 -12.05 11.60 -9.61
N ASN A 295 -12.23 12.14 -8.40
CA ASN A 295 -13.47 12.82 -8.04
C ASN A 295 -13.65 14.11 -8.87
N THR A 296 -14.90 14.54 -9.00
CA THR A 296 -15.25 15.84 -9.56
C THR A 296 -15.49 16.88 -8.45
N PRO A 297 -15.29 18.18 -8.71
CA PRO A 297 -15.57 19.23 -7.74
C PRO A 297 -17.00 19.20 -7.17
N ASP A 298 -17.97 18.78 -7.98
CA ASP A 298 -19.37 18.67 -7.53
C ASP A 298 -19.57 17.54 -6.51
N GLN A 299 -18.84 16.42 -6.67
CA GLN A 299 -18.89 15.31 -5.71
C GLN A 299 -18.29 15.73 -4.36
N THR A 300 -17.12 16.36 -4.39
CA THR A 300 -16.40 16.76 -3.17
C THR A 300 -17.03 17.95 -2.48
N GLU A 301 -17.65 18.88 -3.20
CA GLU A 301 -18.43 19.95 -2.59
C GLU A 301 -19.63 19.39 -1.79
N ARG A 302 -20.36 18.41 -2.34
CA ARG A 302 -21.43 17.73 -1.58
C ARG A 302 -20.90 17.06 -0.33
N GLN A 303 -19.76 16.38 -0.44
CA GLN A 303 -19.10 15.75 0.70
C GLN A 303 -18.70 16.76 1.78
N ALA A 304 -18.08 17.88 1.38
CA ALA A 304 -17.67 18.92 2.30
C ALA A 304 -18.86 19.56 3.02
N ARG A 305 -19.95 19.86 2.30
CA ARG A 305 -21.19 20.36 2.91
C ARG A 305 -21.79 19.37 3.91
N ALA A 306 -21.75 18.07 3.61
CA ALA A 306 -22.21 17.04 4.54
C ALA A 306 -21.36 17.00 5.82
N VAL A 307 -20.03 17.09 5.72
CA VAL A 307 -19.13 17.17 6.90
C VAL A 307 -19.44 18.41 7.74
N LEU A 308 -19.58 19.58 7.09
CA LEU A 308 -19.94 20.83 7.76
C LEU A 308 -21.27 20.73 8.49
N SER A 309 -22.27 20.06 7.88
CA SER A 309 -23.58 19.81 8.48
C SER A 309 -23.46 18.93 9.73
N GLN A 310 -22.67 17.84 9.68
CA GLN A 310 -22.46 16.96 10.84
C GLN A 310 -21.79 17.69 12.01
N LEU A 311 -20.92 18.67 11.72
CA LEU A 311 -20.23 19.48 12.72
C LEU A 311 -21.04 20.70 13.19
N GLY A 312 -22.18 21.01 12.56
CA GLY A 312 -22.93 22.23 12.84
C GLY A 312 -22.11 23.50 12.53
N ILE A 313 -21.29 23.48 11.48
CA ILE A 313 -20.46 24.62 11.04
C ILE A 313 -21.07 25.22 9.78
N SER A 314 -21.41 26.51 9.82
CA SER A 314 -21.87 27.24 8.63
C SER A 314 -20.69 27.62 7.72
N PRO A 315 -20.91 27.75 6.40
CA PRO A 315 -19.91 28.30 5.47
C PRO A 315 -19.34 29.66 5.87
N SER A 316 -20.12 30.48 6.60
CA SER A 316 -19.66 31.78 7.12
C SER A 316 -18.69 31.68 8.30
N ASN A 317 -18.48 30.49 8.88
CA ASN A 317 -17.65 30.30 10.08
C ASN A 317 -16.71 29.08 9.98
N LEU A 318 -16.13 28.84 8.79
CA LEU A 318 -15.22 27.72 8.55
C LEU A 318 -13.99 27.72 9.46
N ARG A 319 -13.58 28.86 10.03
CA ARG A 319 -12.46 28.92 11.00
C ARG A 319 -12.63 27.95 12.17
N ARG A 320 -13.86 27.64 12.58
CA ARG A 320 -14.13 26.66 13.64
C ARG A 320 -13.58 25.27 13.31
N LEU A 321 -13.42 24.91 12.04
CA LEU A 321 -12.84 23.63 11.63
C LEU A 321 -11.41 23.43 12.15
N HIS A 322 -10.65 24.51 12.38
CA HIS A 322 -9.27 24.44 12.90
C HIS A 322 -9.22 24.06 14.39
N GLU A 323 -10.33 24.19 15.10
CA GLU A 323 -10.45 23.95 16.55
C GLU A 323 -11.14 22.62 16.87
N VAL A 324 -11.77 21.97 15.87
CA VAL A 324 -12.47 20.69 16.05
C VAL A 324 -11.46 19.62 16.50
N PRO A 325 -11.74 18.86 17.57
CA PRO A 325 -10.91 17.72 17.95
C PRO A 325 -10.80 16.70 16.81
N THR A 326 -9.62 16.10 16.63
CA THR A 326 -9.36 15.18 15.51
C THR A 326 -10.34 14.02 15.44
N VAL A 327 -10.71 13.46 16.59
CA VAL A 327 -11.69 12.36 16.71
C VAL A 327 -13.07 12.80 16.23
N ASP A 328 -13.53 13.98 16.62
CA ASP A 328 -14.85 14.50 16.21
C ASP A 328 -14.89 14.79 14.71
N LEU A 329 -13.79 15.31 14.16
CA LEU A 329 -13.65 15.54 12.73
C LEU A 329 -13.70 14.23 11.92
N VAL A 330 -13.00 13.19 12.39
CA VAL A 330 -13.04 11.84 11.78
C VAL A 330 -14.44 11.23 11.86
N ASN A 331 -15.12 11.35 13.00
CA ASN A 331 -16.47 10.82 13.18
C ASN A 331 -17.49 11.54 12.27
N ALA A 332 -17.41 12.87 12.20
CA ALA A 332 -18.25 13.66 11.30
C ALA A 332 -18.02 13.31 9.83
N ALA A 333 -16.76 13.06 9.44
CA ALA A 333 -16.40 12.60 8.11
C ALA A 333 -17.04 11.24 7.75
N ILE A 334 -17.04 10.29 8.69
CA ILE A 334 -17.68 8.98 8.49
C ILE A 334 -19.18 9.11 8.35
N GLU A 335 -19.83 9.89 9.21
CA GLU A 335 -21.28 10.06 9.15
C GLU A 335 -21.71 10.81 7.88
N ALA A 336 -20.92 11.80 7.45
CA ALA A 336 -21.14 12.47 6.17
C ALA A 336 -21.09 11.48 5.00
N GLN A 337 -20.10 10.59 4.93
CA GLN A 337 -20.02 9.58 3.86
C GLN A 337 -21.21 8.60 3.85
N ARG A 338 -21.74 8.24 5.03
CA ARG A 338 -22.92 7.36 5.17
C ARG A 338 -24.21 8.05 4.73
N SER A 339 -24.30 9.36 4.91
CA SER A 339 -25.48 10.16 4.55
C SER A 339 -25.64 10.41 3.05
N LEU A 340 -24.59 10.23 2.25
CA LEU A 340 -24.58 10.52 0.81
C LEU A 340 -25.01 9.32 -0.03
N GLN A 341 -25.83 9.58 -1.06
CA GLN A 341 -26.27 8.60 -2.05
C GLN A 341 -26.13 9.19 -3.46
N PRO A 342 -25.22 8.67 -4.32
CA PRO A 342 -24.19 7.68 -3.99
C PRO A 342 -23.16 8.24 -3.00
N SER A 343 -22.51 7.35 -2.25
CA SER A 343 -21.42 7.73 -1.35
C SER A 343 -20.23 8.30 -2.13
N VAL A 344 -19.54 9.28 -1.56
CA VAL A 344 -18.34 9.89 -2.14
C VAL A 344 -17.12 9.40 -1.34
N GLY A 345 -16.19 8.75 -2.03
CA GLY A 345 -14.93 8.31 -1.44
C GLY A 345 -13.96 9.49 -1.29
N TRP A 346 -13.16 9.48 -0.22
CA TRP A 346 -12.02 10.40 -0.13
C TRP A 346 -11.04 10.13 -1.26
N GLY A 347 -10.48 11.19 -1.83
CA GLY A 347 -9.50 11.09 -2.90
C GLY A 347 -9.33 12.40 -3.66
N PRO A 348 -8.36 12.41 -4.59
CA PRO A 348 -8.02 13.58 -5.37
C PRO A 348 -9.18 14.02 -6.27
N VAL A 349 -9.19 15.30 -6.60
CA VAL A 349 -10.22 15.96 -7.40
C VAL A 349 -9.56 16.58 -8.62
N VAL A 350 -10.21 16.45 -9.79
CA VAL A 350 -9.86 17.24 -10.97
C VAL A 350 -10.27 18.69 -10.72
N ASP A 351 -9.34 19.48 -10.18
CA ASP A 351 -9.56 20.88 -9.79
C ASP A 351 -9.09 21.87 -10.87
N GLY A 352 -8.52 21.38 -11.97
CA GLY A 352 -8.02 22.20 -13.06
C GLY A 352 -6.70 22.91 -12.78
N SER A 353 -6.13 22.76 -11.58
CA SER A 353 -4.88 23.43 -11.18
C SER A 353 -3.82 22.45 -10.66
N VAL A 354 -4.08 21.78 -9.53
CA VAL A 354 -3.20 20.73 -8.98
C VAL A 354 -3.30 19.48 -9.83
N LEU A 355 -4.53 19.11 -10.21
CA LEU A 355 -4.82 17.99 -11.10
C LEU A 355 -5.66 18.50 -12.28
N PRO A 356 -5.04 18.75 -13.44
CA PRO A 356 -5.73 19.35 -14.60
C PRO A 356 -6.78 18.45 -15.24
N ALA A 357 -6.60 17.13 -15.17
CA ALA A 357 -7.47 16.14 -15.81
C ALA A 357 -7.43 14.81 -15.06
N HIS A 358 -8.30 13.87 -15.43
CA HIS A 358 -8.22 12.50 -14.94
C HIS A 358 -6.89 11.85 -15.31
N ALA A 359 -6.37 10.98 -14.44
CA ALA A 359 -5.00 10.49 -14.60
C ALA A 359 -4.83 9.57 -15.82
N PHE A 360 -5.78 8.67 -16.08
CA PHE A 360 -5.73 7.72 -17.19
C PHE A 360 -7.11 7.58 -17.85
N ASP A 361 -7.74 8.72 -18.15
CA ASP A 361 -8.97 8.76 -18.94
C ASP A 361 -9.15 10.14 -19.62
N PRO A 362 -9.42 10.22 -20.94
CA PRO A 362 -9.41 9.11 -21.91
C PRO A 362 -8.00 8.73 -22.39
N THR A 363 -6.95 9.42 -21.92
CA THR A 363 -5.56 9.21 -22.36
C THR A 363 -4.63 9.09 -21.16
N ALA A 364 -3.46 8.48 -21.35
CA ALA A 364 -2.38 8.51 -20.36
C ALA A 364 -1.82 9.94 -20.20
N PRO A 365 -1.30 10.29 -19.01
CA PRO A 365 -0.94 11.67 -18.71
C PRO A 365 0.30 12.09 -19.50
N ALA A 366 0.24 13.22 -20.18
CA ALA A 366 1.36 13.75 -20.96
C ALA A 366 2.56 14.16 -20.08
N THR A 367 2.29 14.52 -18.82
CA THR A 367 3.30 14.89 -17.81
C THR A 367 4.25 13.76 -17.45
N ALA A 368 3.89 12.50 -17.73
CA ALA A 368 4.67 11.30 -17.46
C ALA A 368 4.88 10.43 -18.72
N ALA A 369 4.88 11.06 -19.92
CA ALA A 369 5.03 10.36 -21.19
C ALA A 369 6.35 9.57 -21.30
N ASP A 370 7.41 10.12 -20.71
CA ASP A 370 8.78 9.62 -20.64
C ASP A 370 9.06 8.74 -19.41
N VAL A 371 8.08 8.51 -18.54
CA VAL A 371 8.22 7.69 -17.33
C VAL A 371 7.88 6.22 -17.62
N PRO A 372 8.82 5.27 -17.49
CA PRO A 372 8.54 3.84 -17.53
C PRO A 372 7.56 3.43 -16.41
N LEU A 373 6.66 2.50 -16.74
CA LEU A 373 5.61 2.03 -15.83
C LEU A 373 5.69 0.52 -15.61
N LEU A 374 5.70 0.08 -14.36
CA LEU A 374 5.36 -1.29 -13.97
C LEU A 374 3.93 -1.28 -13.40
N VAL A 375 3.04 -2.13 -13.89
CA VAL A 375 1.63 -2.14 -13.45
C VAL A 375 1.12 -3.55 -13.31
N GLY A 376 0.27 -3.80 -12.34
CA GLY A 376 -0.37 -5.10 -12.19
C GLY A 376 -1.27 -5.17 -10.97
N ASN A 377 -1.72 -6.38 -10.68
CA ASN A 377 -2.68 -6.65 -9.63
C ASN A 377 -2.53 -8.11 -9.16
N THR A 378 -3.19 -8.49 -8.05
CA THR A 378 -3.26 -9.89 -7.63
C THR A 378 -4.43 -10.59 -8.31
N PHE A 379 -4.42 -11.93 -8.39
CA PHE A 379 -5.47 -12.70 -9.09
C PHE A 379 -6.83 -12.49 -8.42
N VAL A 380 -6.91 -12.75 -7.11
CA VAL A 380 -8.20 -12.76 -6.40
C VAL A 380 -8.52 -11.49 -5.63
N GLU A 381 -7.52 -10.67 -5.29
CA GLU A 381 -7.72 -9.39 -4.57
C GLU A 381 -8.50 -9.58 -3.26
N PHE A 382 -9.78 -9.16 -3.20
CA PHE A 382 -10.66 -9.35 -2.03
C PHE A 382 -11.55 -10.60 -2.12
N GLY A 383 -11.33 -11.45 -3.12
CA GLY A 383 -12.13 -12.63 -3.41
C GLY A 383 -11.66 -13.92 -2.71
N GLY A 384 -10.66 -13.83 -1.83
CA GLY A 384 -10.17 -14.94 -1.00
C GLY A 384 -11.15 -15.35 0.11
N GLY A 385 -10.81 -16.44 0.82
CA GLY A 385 -11.69 -17.16 1.75
C GLY A 385 -11.46 -16.84 3.22
N MET A 386 -10.85 -15.70 3.52
CA MET A 386 -10.63 -15.23 4.90
C MET A 386 -11.98 -15.08 5.62
N GLY A 387 -12.08 -15.61 6.84
CA GLY A 387 -13.30 -15.65 7.64
C GLY A 387 -14.38 -16.60 7.11
N ASN A 388 -14.11 -17.39 6.07
CA ASN A 388 -15.04 -18.37 5.50
C ASN A 388 -14.43 -19.78 5.48
N PRO A 389 -14.59 -20.58 6.54
CA PRO A 389 -13.97 -21.91 6.63
C PRO A 389 -14.51 -22.90 5.59
N THR A 390 -15.73 -22.69 5.08
CA THR A 390 -16.37 -23.57 4.08
C THR A 390 -16.17 -23.07 2.65
N ALA A 391 -15.26 -22.12 2.42
CA ALA A 391 -14.98 -21.56 1.09
C ALA A 391 -14.69 -22.63 0.03
N HIS A 392 -13.93 -23.68 0.40
CA HIS A 392 -13.58 -24.78 -0.49
C HIS A 392 -14.75 -25.70 -0.89
N GLU A 393 -15.89 -25.61 -0.19
CA GLU A 393 -17.07 -26.43 -0.49
C GLU A 393 -17.88 -25.89 -1.68
N LEU A 394 -17.51 -24.71 -2.23
CA LEU A 394 -18.21 -24.11 -3.36
C LEU A 394 -18.14 -25.02 -4.60
N THR A 395 -19.30 -25.48 -5.06
CA THR A 395 -19.44 -26.26 -6.31
C THR A 395 -19.56 -25.34 -7.52
N PHE A 396 -19.46 -25.89 -8.74
CA PHE A 396 -19.70 -25.11 -9.96
C PHE A 396 -21.14 -24.61 -10.07
N ASP A 397 -22.12 -25.39 -9.61
CA ASP A 397 -23.52 -24.94 -9.57
C ASP A 397 -23.70 -23.80 -8.57
N GLY A 398 -23.09 -23.90 -7.37
CA GLY A 398 -23.11 -22.82 -6.39
C GLY A 398 -22.37 -21.57 -6.86
N LEU A 399 -21.25 -21.72 -7.58
CA LEU A 399 -20.56 -20.60 -8.22
C LEU A 399 -21.46 -19.91 -9.25
N ARG A 400 -22.13 -20.68 -10.10
CA ARG A 400 -23.09 -20.17 -11.08
C ARG A 400 -24.21 -19.39 -10.40
N GLU A 401 -24.84 -19.96 -9.38
CA GLU A 401 -25.88 -19.29 -8.59
C GLU A 401 -25.39 -17.98 -7.96
N ARG A 402 -24.16 -17.96 -7.43
CA ARG A 402 -23.55 -16.76 -6.84
C ARG A 402 -23.32 -15.65 -7.86
N LEU A 403 -22.91 -16.00 -9.09
CA LEU A 403 -22.55 -15.03 -10.12
C LEU A 403 -23.74 -14.55 -10.97
N LEU A 404 -24.78 -15.37 -11.10
CA LEU A 404 -25.95 -15.10 -11.95
C LEU A 404 -26.62 -13.74 -11.69
N PRO A 405 -26.83 -13.28 -10.43
CA PRO A 405 -27.46 -11.99 -10.18
C PRO A 405 -26.65 -10.79 -10.70
N THR A 406 -25.33 -10.94 -10.81
CA THR A 406 -24.42 -9.85 -11.23
C THR A 406 -24.07 -9.94 -12.70
N LEU A 407 -23.85 -11.14 -13.23
CA LEU A 407 -23.37 -11.35 -14.60
C LEU A 407 -24.47 -11.68 -15.59
N GLY A 408 -25.65 -12.13 -15.12
CA GLY A 408 -26.77 -12.48 -15.98
C GLY A 408 -26.44 -13.61 -16.95
N ASP A 409 -26.80 -13.43 -18.21
CA ASP A 409 -26.56 -14.37 -19.32
C ASP A 409 -25.07 -14.61 -19.61
N ARG A 410 -24.18 -13.74 -19.14
CA ARG A 410 -22.72 -13.90 -19.29
C ARG A 410 -22.11 -14.93 -18.33
N THR A 411 -22.86 -15.36 -17.30
CA THR A 411 -22.34 -16.18 -16.19
C THR A 411 -21.62 -17.44 -16.65
N ASP A 412 -22.29 -18.26 -17.45
CA ASP A 412 -21.74 -19.56 -17.88
C ASP A 412 -20.49 -19.36 -18.75
N ARG A 413 -20.50 -18.36 -19.63
CA ARG A 413 -19.35 -18.01 -20.49
C ARG A 413 -18.15 -17.53 -19.68
N VAL A 414 -18.36 -16.74 -18.62
CA VAL A 414 -17.28 -16.29 -17.72
C VAL A 414 -16.67 -17.47 -16.97
N ILE A 415 -17.50 -18.36 -16.42
CA ILE A 415 -17.02 -19.55 -15.70
C ILE A 415 -16.22 -20.45 -16.63
N GLU A 416 -16.76 -20.75 -17.82
CA GLU A 416 -16.08 -21.59 -18.82
C GLU A 416 -14.78 -20.96 -19.33
N GLY A 417 -14.75 -19.63 -19.53
CA GLY A 417 -13.55 -18.91 -19.94
C GLY A 417 -12.42 -19.06 -18.92
N TYR A 418 -12.69 -18.85 -17.63
CA TYR A 418 -11.68 -19.10 -16.60
C TYR A 418 -11.26 -20.56 -16.50
N ARG A 419 -12.18 -21.51 -16.70
CA ARG A 419 -11.81 -22.95 -16.75
C ARG A 419 -10.93 -23.30 -17.95
N ARG A 420 -11.00 -22.57 -19.06
CA ARG A 420 -10.06 -22.76 -20.18
C ARG A 420 -8.67 -22.23 -19.83
N ILE A 421 -8.60 -21.07 -19.17
CA ILE A 421 -7.34 -20.44 -18.77
C ILE A 421 -6.67 -21.22 -17.64
N PHE A 422 -7.45 -21.67 -16.66
CA PHE A 422 -7.00 -22.39 -15.46
C PHE A 422 -7.81 -23.69 -15.26
N PRO A 423 -7.50 -24.78 -16.00
CA PRO A 423 -8.32 -26.00 -16.01
C PRO A 423 -8.48 -26.73 -14.68
N SER A 424 -7.50 -26.61 -13.78
CA SER A 424 -7.51 -27.24 -12.47
C SER A 424 -8.00 -26.33 -11.34
N MET A 425 -8.42 -25.09 -11.65
CA MET A 425 -8.80 -24.13 -10.62
C MET A 425 -10.18 -24.45 -10.03
N PRO A 426 -10.31 -24.53 -8.69
CA PRO A 426 -11.59 -24.83 -8.05
C PRO A 426 -12.57 -23.66 -8.17
N PRO A 427 -13.89 -23.91 -8.03
CA PRO A 427 -14.91 -22.87 -8.21
C PRO A 427 -14.73 -21.66 -7.30
N PHE A 428 -14.24 -21.88 -6.07
CA PHE A 428 -13.97 -20.80 -5.12
C PHE A 428 -12.91 -19.82 -5.60
N GLU A 429 -11.83 -20.32 -6.21
CA GLU A 429 -10.77 -19.48 -6.79
C GLU A 429 -11.27 -18.71 -8.02
N ILE A 430 -12.13 -19.33 -8.84
CA ILE A 430 -12.77 -18.66 -9.98
C ILE A 430 -13.67 -17.52 -9.50
N ALA A 431 -14.44 -17.70 -8.42
CA ALA A 431 -15.19 -16.59 -7.80
C ALA A 431 -14.25 -15.44 -7.43
N GLY A 432 -13.08 -15.78 -6.88
CA GLY A 432 -12.04 -14.82 -6.53
C GLY A 432 -11.51 -14.06 -7.75
N LEU A 433 -11.17 -14.76 -8.84
CA LEU A 433 -10.73 -14.16 -10.10
C LEU A 433 -11.76 -13.20 -10.70
N VAL A 434 -13.06 -13.52 -10.64
CA VAL A 434 -14.11 -12.61 -11.11
C VAL A 434 -14.08 -11.31 -10.31
N VAL A 435 -13.93 -11.39 -8.98
CA VAL A 435 -13.82 -10.21 -8.11
C VAL A 435 -12.56 -9.40 -8.43
N GLY A 436 -11.40 -10.04 -8.45
CA GLY A 436 -10.13 -9.38 -8.75
C GLY A 436 -10.11 -8.74 -10.14
N THR A 437 -10.73 -9.41 -11.12
CA THR A 437 -10.77 -8.89 -12.49
C THR A 437 -11.62 -7.65 -12.62
N ARG A 438 -12.83 -7.67 -12.06
CA ARG A 438 -13.74 -6.51 -12.08
C ARG A 438 -13.18 -5.34 -11.27
N ALA A 439 -12.54 -5.62 -10.13
CA ALA A 439 -12.09 -4.57 -9.21
C ALA A 439 -10.75 -3.94 -9.60
N TYR A 440 -9.84 -4.69 -10.25
CA TYR A 440 -8.45 -4.23 -10.47
C TYR A 440 -7.88 -4.55 -11.85
N ARG A 441 -8.08 -5.77 -12.36
CA ARG A 441 -7.46 -6.20 -13.64
C ARG A 441 -7.91 -5.34 -14.82
N LEU A 442 -9.21 -5.05 -14.92
CA LEU A 442 -9.75 -4.18 -15.98
C LEU A 442 -9.03 -2.83 -16.02
N ALA A 443 -8.91 -2.17 -14.86
CA ALA A 443 -8.24 -0.88 -14.77
C ALA A 443 -6.73 -0.98 -15.04
N ALA A 444 -6.06 -2.07 -14.65
CA ALA A 444 -4.65 -2.31 -14.96
C ALA A 444 -4.41 -2.49 -16.46
N VAL A 445 -5.26 -3.25 -17.15
CA VAL A 445 -5.19 -3.43 -18.61
C VAL A 445 -5.47 -2.12 -19.33
N THR A 446 -6.52 -1.37 -18.96
CA THR A 446 -6.80 -0.06 -19.56
C THR A 446 -5.65 0.91 -19.36
N MET A 447 -5.07 0.98 -18.16
CA MET A 447 -3.89 1.81 -17.89
C MET A 447 -2.69 1.41 -18.75
N GLY A 448 -2.43 0.10 -18.88
CA GLY A 448 -1.37 -0.44 -19.73
C GLY A 448 -1.57 -0.07 -21.20
N ASP A 449 -2.79 -0.25 -21.73
CA ASP A 449 -3.14 0.09 -23.10
C ASP A 449 -2.91 1.58 -23.37
N LEU A 450 -3.44 2.46 -22.53
CA LEU A 450 -3.28 3.91 -22.66
C LEU A 450 -1.82 4.35 -22.54
N LYS A 451 -1.05 3.79 -21.59
CA LYS A 451 0.37 4.15 -21.39
C LYS A 451 1.26 3.62 -22.51
N SER A 452 0.96 2.44 -23.06
CA SER A 452 1.78 1.83 -24.13
C SER A 452 1.75 2.58 -25.47
N ALA A 453 0.82 3.52 -25.63
CA ALA A 453 0.80 4.46 -26.75
C ALA A 453 1.83 5.61 -26.61
N GLN A 454 2.51 5.72 -25.47
CA GLN A 454 3.55 6.71 -25.19
C GLN A 454 4.95 6.09 -25.33
N PRO A 455 6.03 6.90 -25.48
CA PRO A 455 7.36 6.38 -25.79
C PRO A 455 8.02 5.55 -24.69
N ALA A 456 7.70 5.77 -23.41
CA ALA A 456 8.30 5.01 -22.32
C ALA A 456 7.68 3.61 -22.17
N PRO A 457 8.50 2.57 -21.88
CA PRO A 457 8.03 1.20 -21.81
C PRO A 457 7.09 0.96 -20.62
N VAL A 458 6.17 0.02 -20.82
CA VAL A 458 5.25 -0.48 -19.80
C VAL A 458 5.56 -1.95 -19.56
N TYR A 459 5.49 -2.43 -18.32
CA TYR A 459 5.61 -3.84 -17.98
C TYR A 459 4.42 -4.24 -17.12
N MET A 460 3.69 -5.27 -17.58
CA MET A 460 2.50 -5.73 -16.89
C MET A 460 2.76 -7.03 -16.15
N TYR A 461 2.30 -7.13 -14.90
CA TYR A 461 2.28 -8.37 -14.15
C TYR A 461 0.89 -8.74 -13.66
N TRP A 462 0.71 -10.02 -13.32
CA TRP A 462 -0.47 -10.53 -12.64
C TRP A 462 -0.03 -11.56 -11.60
N PHE A 463 -0.30 -11.30 -10.32
CA PHE A 463 0.24 -12.09 -9.22
C PHE A 463 -0.78 -13.12 -8.71
N GLY A 464 -0.49 -14.40 -8.88
CA GLY A 464 -1.35 -15.54 -8.55
C GLY A 464 -0.72 -16.54 -7.59
N TRP A 465 0.30 -16.15 -6.81
CA TRP A 465 0.88 -17.05 -5.81
C TRP A 465 -0.08 -17.20 -4.63
N ASN A 466 -0.61 -18.41 -4.44
CA ASN A 466 -1.49 -18.76 -3.35
C ASN A 466 -0.67 -19.11 -2.11
N THR A 467 -1.00 -18.49 -0.97
CA THR A 467 -0.37 -18.80 0.31
C THR A 467 -0.77 -20.19 0.80
N PRO A 468 0.12 -20.96 1.47
CA PRO A 468 -0.27 -22.19 2.16
C PRO A 468 -0.95 -21.93 3.52
N VAL A 469 -0.96 -20.68 3.98
CA VAL A 469 -1.47 -20.31 5.31
C VAL A 469 -3.01 -20.33 5.34
N LEU A 470 -3.60 -20.69 6.49
CA LEU A 470 -5.06 -20.85 6.69
C LEU A 470 -5.68 -21.81 5.65
N ASP A 471 -5.06 -22.98 5.50
CA ASP A 471 -5.47 -24.04 4.58
C ASP A 471 -5.48 -23.63 3.10
N GLY A 472 -4.78 -22.53 2.76
CA GLY A 472 -4.74 -21.95 1.43
C GLY A 472 -5.97 -21.12 1.06
N ARG A 473 -6.94 -20.95 1.97
CA ARG A 473 -8.14 -20.14 1.73
C ARG A 473 -7.87 -18.68 1.32
N PRO A 474 -6.85 -17.98 1.83
CA PRO A 474 -6.61 -16.60 1.43
C PRO A 474 -6.20 -16.44 -0.04
N LEU A 475 -5.65 -17.49 -0.67
CA LEU A 475 -5.19 -17.50 -2.06
C LEU A 475 -4.13 -16.41 -2.31
N SER A 476 -4.22 -15.69 -3.43
CA SER A 476 -3.41 -14.54 -3.81
C SER A 476 -4.10 -13.20 -3.43
N PHE A 477 -4.34 -12.98 -2.14
CA PHE A 477 -5.15 -11.87 -1.63
C PHE A 477 -4.49 -10.49 -1.85
N HIS A 478 -5.28 -9.44 -1.69
CA HIS A 478 -4.84 -8.04 -1.81
C HIS A 478 -3.63 -7.73 -0.92
N CYS A 479 -2.62 -7.03 -1.47
CA CYS A 479 -1.34 -6.68 -0.81
C CYS A 479 -0.34 -7.83 -0.60
N GLN A 480 -0.67 -9.08 -0.93
CA GLN A 480 0.23 -10.21 -0.66
C GLN A 480 1.54 -10.14 -1.45
N ASP A 481 1.50 -9.57 -2.66
CA ASP A 481 2.65 -9.38 -3.53
C ASP A 481 3.71 -8.46 -2.93
N LEU A 482 3.37 -7.63 -1.94
CA LEU A 482 4.31 -6.73 -1.26
C LEU A 482 5.42 -7.47 -0.54
N ALA A 483 5.14 -8.63 0.07
CA ALA A 483 6.19 -9.43 0.70
C ALA A 483 7.26 -9.90 -0.31
N PHE A 484 6.90 -9.99 -1.58
CA PHE A 484 7.79 -10.42 -2.67
C PHE A 484 8.53 -9.24 -3.28
N TRP A 485 7.83 -8.13 -3.57
CA TRP A 485 8.46 -6.91 -4.10
C TRP A 485 9.50 -6.31 -3.16
N PHE A 486 9.26 -6.38 -1.84
CA PHE A 486 10.17 -5.89 -0.81
C PHE A 486 11.21 -6.92 -0.33
N ASP A 487 11.19 -8.15 -0.85
CA ASP A 487 12.06 -9.24 -0.39
C ASP A 487 11.90 -9.54 1.12
N ASN A 488 10.66 -9.55 1.61
CA ASN A 488 10.30 -9.60 3.04
C ASN A 488 9.55 -10.88 3.45
N ILE A 489 9.78 -12.00 2.74
CA ILE A 489 9.10 -13.28 2.98
C ILE A 489 9.16 -13.73 4.44
N ASP A 490 10.34 -13.70 5.06
CA ASP A 490 10.50 -14.14 6.45
C ASP A 490 9.87 -13.17 7.47
N ARG A 491 9.83 -11.87 7.17
CA ARG A 491 9.13 -10.88 8.01
C ARG A 491 7.62 -11.00 7.94
N CYS A 492 7.14 -11.60 6.86
CA CYS A 492 5.75 -11.84 6.56
C CYS A 492 5.41 -13.34 6.60
N ALA A 493 6.15 -14.15 7.36
CA ALA A 493 5.95 -15.61 7.44
C ALA A 493 4.51 -16.00 7.84
N GLN A 494 3.81 -15.14 8.59
CA GLN A 494 2.40 -15.32 8.91
C GLN A 494 1.47 -15.26 7.68
N ALA A 495 1.90 -14.67 6.57
CA ALA A 495 1.14 -14.54 5.33
C ALA A 495 1.75 -15.36 4.18
N THR A 496 3.05 -15.62 4.22
CA THR A 496 3.79 -16.33 3.16
C THR A 496 4.11 -17.79 3.52
N GLY A 497 3.88 -18.19 4.77
CA GLY A 497 4.35 -19.47 5.32
C GLY A 497 5.87 -19.56 5.48
N GLY A 498 6.63 -18.54 5.05
CA GLY A 498 8.09 -18.59 5.04
C GLY A 498 8.65 -19.77 4.24
N THR A 499 7.98 -20.16 3.16
CA THR A 499 8.38 -21.34 2.37
C THR A 499 9.55 -21.02 1.44
N ASP A 500 10.27 -22.06 1.00
CA ASP A 500 11.37 -21.89 0.06
C ASP A 500 10.88 -21.43 -1.32
N GLU A 501 9.70 -21.90 -1.75
CA GLU A 501 9.05 -21.44 -2.98
C GLU A 501 8.75 -19.95 -2.91
N ALA A 502 8.25 -19.45 -1.77
CA ALA A 502 7.99 -18.04 -1.58
C ALA A 502 9.29 -17.20 -1.63
N ARG A 503 10.37 -17.68 -1.01
CA ARG A 503 11.70 -17.02 -1.06
C ARG A 503 12.27 -16.98 -2.48
N GLN A 504 12.14 -18.06 -3.23
CA GLN A 504 12.61 -18.12 -4.62
C GLN A 504 11.86 -17.14 -5.52
N LEU A 505 10.53 -17.08 -5.40
CA LEU A 505 9.73 -16.13 -6.15
C LEU A 505 10.02 -14.67 -5.75
N ALA A 506 10.23 -14.40 -4.46
CA ALA A 506 10.61 -13.08 -3.98
C ALA A 506 11.97 -12.63 -4.49
N ASP A 507 12.94 -13.53 -4.60
CA ASP A 507 14.24 -13.24 -5.20
C ASP A 507 14.12 -12.88 -6.69
N GLN A 508 13.21 -13.51 -7.43
CA GLN A 508 12.91 -13.12 -8.82
C GLN A 508 12.25 -11.74 -8.90
N MET A 509 11.22 -11.49 -8.10
CA MET A 509 10.42 -10.26 -8.12
C MET A 509 11.18 -9.04 -7.61
N SER A 510 11.90 -9.15 -6.49
CA SER A 510 12.67 -8.05 -5.91
C SER A 510 13.84 -7.61 -6.81
N ARG A 511 14.58 -8.57 -7.40
CA ARG A 511 15.62 -8.26 -8.39
C ARG A 511 15.04 -7.60 -9.64
N ALA A 512 13.88 -8.05 -10.10
CA ALA A 512 13.19 -7.43 -11.23
C ALA A 512 12.77 -6.00 -10.92
N PHE A 513 12.24 -5.76 -9.71
CA PHE A 513 11.85 -4.42 -9.28
C PHE A 513 13.04 -3.47 -9.17
N VAL A 514 14.16 -3.93 -8.62
CA VAL A 514 15.37 -3.09 -8.50
C VAL A 514 16.05 -2.90 -9.87
N ALA A 515 16.05 -3.90 -10.76
CA ALA A 515 16.50 -3.73 -12.14
C ALA A 515 15.66 -2.68 -12.89
N PHE A 516 14.34 -2.74 -12.72
CA PHE A 516 13.42 -1.72 -13.23
C PHE A 516 13.75 -0.36 -12.64
N ALA A 517 13.92 -0.24 -11.33
CA ALA A 517 14.25 1.02 -10.70
C ALA A 517 15.58 1.62 -11.18
N ARG A 518 16.59 0.78 -11.48
CA ARG A 518 17.89 1.22 -12.00
C ARG A 518 17.81 1.68 -13.45
N THR A 519 17.10 0.95 -14.30
CA THR A 519 17.25 1.06 -15.76
C THR A 519 15.95 1.33 -16.52
N GLY A 520 14.80 1.00 -15.94
CA GLY A 520 13.49 1.04 -16.59
C GLY A 520 13.13 -0.27 -17.26
N ASN A 521 13.95 -1.31 -17.06
CA ASN A 521 13.76 -2.64 -17.57
C ASN A 521 13.84 -3.66 -16.41
N PRO A 522 12.79 -4.47 -16.14
CA PRO A 522 12.78 -5.44 -15.04
C PRO A 522 13.57 -6.72 -15.32
N ASN A 523 14.10 -6.92 -16.53
CA ASN A 523 14.81 -8.14 -16.89
C ASN A 523 16.13 -8.32 -16.14
N HIS A 524 16.40 -9.56 -15.71
CA HIS A 524 17.67 -9.99 -15.11
C HIS A 524 17.88 -11.50 -15.34
N GLY A 525 19.09 -12.01 -15.08
CA GLY A 525 19.45 -13.40 -15.41
C GLY A 525 18.72 -14.50 -14.63
N GLY A 526 17.92 -14.16 -13.62
CA GLY A 526 17.09 -15.10 -12.86
C GLY A 526 15.60 -15.06 -13.21
N LEU A 527 15.22 -14.31 -14.24
CA LEU A 527 13.83 -14.16 -14.68
C LEU A 527 13.71 -14.63 -16.14
N VAL A 528 12.57 -15.21 -16.50
CA VAL A 528 12.20 -15.36 -17.91
C VAL A 528 12.10 -13.98 -18.56
N GLU A 529 12.31 -13.89 -19.87
CA GLU A 529 12.23 -12.61 -20.57
C GLU A 529 10.86 -11.97 -20.34
N TRP A 530 10.85 -10.76 -19.80
CA TRP A 530 9.68 -9.93 -19.58
C TRP A 530 9.63 -8.85 -20.66
N PRO A 531 8.88 -9.05 -21.76
CA PRO A 531 8.81 -8.07 -22.82
C PRO A 531 8.00 -6.85 -22.40
N ALA A 532 8.26 -5.71 -23.05
CA ALA A 532 7.46 -4.52 -22.87
C ALA A 532 6.02 -4.76 -23.37
N TYR A 533 5.06 -4.28 -22.58
CA TYR A 533 3.64 -4.34 -22.86
C TYR A 533 3.27 -3.47 -24.08
N ASN A 534 2.37 -3.99 -24.91
CA ASN A 534 1.73 -3.29 -26.01
C ASN A 534 0.26 -3.71 -26.09
N SER A 535 -0.60 -2.84 -26.63
CA SER A 535 -2.05 -3.07 -26.71
C SER A 535 -2.48 -4.17 -27.69
N THR A 536 -1.56 -4.72 -28.50
CA THR A 536 -1.87 -5.79 -29.46
C THR A 536 -1.75 -7.18 -28.85
N SER A 537 -0.62 -7.48 -28.21
CA SER A 537 -0.32 -8.81 -27.62
C SER A 537 -0.46 -8.85 -26.09
N ARG A 538 -0.51 -7.67 -25.44
CA ARG A 538 -0.67 -7.51 -23.98
C ARG A 538 0.16 -8.50 -23.15
N PRO A 539 1.47 -8.64 -23.41
CA PRO A 539 2.27 -9.62 -22.70
C PRO A 539 2.28 -9.31 -21.20
N THR A 540 1.94 -10.32 -20.41
CA THR A 540 1.74 -10.21 -18.96
C THR A 540 2.64 -11.23 -18.27
N MET A 541 3.47 -10.76 -17.34
CA MET A 541 4.25 -11.61 -16.44
C MET A 541 3.36 -12.16 -15.33
N ILE A 542 3.16 -13.46 -15.29
CA ILE A 542 2.44 -14.15 -14.24
C ILE A 542 3.45 -14.64 -13.21
N PHE A 543 3.21 -14.28 -11.94
CA PHE A 543 3.95 -14.80 -10.79
C PHE A 543 3.00 -15.67 -9.96
N ASP A 544 3.14 -16.99 -10.01
CA ASP A 544 2.27 -17.92 -9.27
C ASP A 544 3.06 -19.01 -8.54
N ASN A 545 2.36 -20.02 -8.00
CA ASN A 545 3.01 -21.15 -7.30
C ASN A 545 3.93 -22.00 -8.20
N SER A 546 3.85 -21.87 -9.52
CA SER A 546 4.74 -22.51 -10.49
C SER A 546 5.96 -21.66 -10.87
N GLY A 547 6.02 -20.40 -10.42
CA GLY A 547 7.11 -19.45 -10.67
C GLY A 547 6.70 -18.29 -11.58
N ALA A 548 7.67 -17.74 -12.31
CA ALA A 548 7.48 -16.63 -13.24
C ALA A 548 7.32 -17.12 -14.69
N ALA A 549 6.24 -16.70 -15.37
CA ALA A 549 5.98 -17.04 -16.77
C ALA A 549 5.30 -15.89 -17.51
N VAL A 550 5.62 -15.70 -18.79
CA VAL A 550 4.92 -14.72 -19.64
C VAL A 550 3.80 -15.38 -20.42
N ARG A 551 2.65 -14.71 -20.49
CA ARG A 551 1.51 -15.06 -21.33
C ARG A 551 1.05 -13.84 -22.13
N GLU A 552 0.68 -14.04 -23.38
CA GLU A 552 0.05 -13.01 -24.21
C GLU A 552 -1.45 -12.96 -23.90
N ASP A 553 -1.94 -11.76 -23.59
CA ASP A 553 -3.34 -11.43 -23.27
C ASP A 553 -4.13 -12.54 -22.53
N PRO A 554 -3.66 -13.01 -21.35
CA PRO A 554 -4.08 -14.28 -20.75
C PRO A 554 -5.56 -14.38 -20.39
N ASP A 555 -6.24 -13.25 -20.26
CA ASP A 555 -7.61 -13.12 -19.77
C ASP A 555 -8.55 -12.42 -20.76
N ALA A 556 -8.15 -12.25 -22.03
CA ALA A 556 -8.88 -11.46 -23.03
C ALA A 556 -10.38 -11.77 -23.11
N GLU A 557 -10.72 -13.05 -23.33
CA GLU A 557 -12.10 -13.49 -23.50
C GLU A 557 -12.97 -13.15 -22.28
N VAL A 558 -12.44 -13.40 -21.07
CA VAL A 558 -13.20 -13.20 -19.84
C VAL A 558 -13.28 -11.72 -19.49
N ARG A 559 -12.20 -10.97 -19.73
CA ARG A 559 -12.15 -9.53 -19.50
C ARG A 559 -13.23 -8.80 -20.30
N ASP A 560 -13.40 -9.14 -21.58
CA ASP A 560 -14.42 -8.53 -22.45
C ASP A 560 -15.85 -8.82 -21.96
N LEU A 561 -16.07 -9.98 -21.32
CA LEU A 561 -17.35 -10.34 -20.69
C LEU A 561 -17.60 -9.65 -19.36
N LEU A 562 -16.55 -9.15 -18.70
CA LEU A 562 -16.62 -8.52 -17.38
C LEU A 562 -16.57 -7.01 -17.43
N VAL A 563 -16.35 -6.41 -18.60
CA VAL A 563 -16.65 -4.99 -18.81
C VAL A 563 -18.14 -4.80 -18.51
N ASP A 564 -18.45 -4.10 -17.43
CA ASP A 564 -19.80 -3.63 -17.22
C ASP A 564 -20.09 -2.64 -18.37
N GLU A 565 -21.16 -2.87 -19.14
CA GLU A 565 -21.66 -1.83 -20.04
C GLU A 565 -21.84 -0.58 -19.18
N VAL A 566 -20.93 0.38 -19.36
CA VAL A 566 -20.76 1.53 -18.49
C VAL A 566 -22.11 2.22 -18.40
N ARG A 567 -22.81 2.05 -17.27
CA ARG A 567 -23.82 3.02 -16.87
C ARG A 567 -23.06 4.30 -16.56
N SER A 568 -23.09 5.15 -17.58
CA SER A 568 -22.65 6.55 -17.65
C SER A 568 -22.69 7.28 -16.32
#